data_AF-A0A8T5RST3-F1
#
_entry.id   AF-A0A8T5RST3-F1
#
_cell.length_a   1.000
_cell.length_b   1.000
_cell.length_c   1.000
_cell.angle_alpha   90.00
_cell.angle_beta   90.00
_cell.angle_gamma   90.00
#
_symmetry.space_group_name_H-M   'P 1'
#
loop_
_entity.id
_entity.type
_entity.pdbx_description
1 polymer ?
#
loop_
_entity_poly.entity_id
_entity_poly.type
_entity_poly.pdbx_seq_one_letter_code
_entity_poly.pdbx_strand_id
1 'polypeptide(L)'
;MNYNSITLHKVITGGNPSDPEDMKAYPGCVLINVPKFKVHAIALFTNIIKNLGIGLYPMQYSSEGDYKWDYAGPHNTTIVGMKSYIPHQVWVSDIDWESSLPKRDAEGNYLIKKTGGIIATMIDIIKAVTNLGIFMFHIVDGIEAINVDHQGGGLRTQEGMVFVGLDPVATDLLCARYMFSNVPLKESLKVKLEGGTADGFPQSVPIPIRDGNNIISTEGYDCPLARDFTFERAEKRGLGKMSYHAKGYDTLTDSPIISLKGHLGFVKNENFSDIITKILFYDTFKLPWDLQRTIFNYLAAVDELEGTKLMEEFLQYFDEDNDGVVTYEEFGKNGSTTFMLHLAGIMVSSSGKDRLSSLKGYFKMMTSMYRYRDKQHNPDNHDIMKERSLTNACSIAFAISRMAMEVPDPFTPGIMYGKGKWPSFKITQFVGTGNLIYGYGFPFSIAFPSLYGNALFYADLTQNGGQYAGPIQPDLQAVSRYISDVAKGEVKPLDFILYVPEEYSTLSGAKVPNIEITDDPLKMFTASFRNHEETWS
;
A
#
# COMPACT_ATOMS: atom_id res chain seq x y z
N MET A 1 -0.81 24.13 -4.73
CA MET A 1 -0.77 23.55 -6.09
C MET A 1 0.57 22.86 -6.23
N ASN A 2 0.63 21.63 -6.75
CA ASN A 2 1.89 20.87 -6.79
C ASN A 2 2.82 21.34 -7.90
N TYR A 3 2.22 21.78 -9.00
CA TYR A 3 2.91 22.25 -10.21
C TYR A 3 2.25 23.53 -10.70
N ASN A 4 3.05 24.46 -11.24
CA ASN A 4 2.51 25.65 -11.91
C ASN A 4 2.02 25.33 -13.34
N SER A 5 2.59 24.30 -13.96
CA SER A 5 2.23 23.76 -15.28
C SER A 5 2.63 22.27 -15.35
N ILE A 6 1.98 21.50 -16.23
CA ILE A 6 2.27 20.07 -16.43
C ILE A 6 2.32 19.77 -17.95
N THR A 7 3.28 18.95 -18.37
CA THR A 7 3.41 18.51 -19.78
C THR A 7 2.75 17.14 -19.99
N LEU A 8 1.88 17.04 -20.99
CA LEU A 8 1.24 15.80 -21.43
C LEU A 8 1.88 15.31 -22.74
N HIS A 9 2.27 14.04 -22.79
CA HIS A 9 2.93 13.43 -23.97
C HIS A 9 2.05 12.46 -24.75
N LYS A 10 0.83 12.19 -24.26
CA LYS A 10 -0.16 11.43 -25.03
C LYS A 10 -0.83 12.41 -25.99
N VAL A 11 -0.77 12.14 -27.29
CA VAL A 11 -1.52 12.92 -28.27
C VAL A 11 -2.99 12.66 -28.03
N ILE A 12 -3.64 13.62 -27.40
CA ILE A 12 -5.08 13.70 -27.32
C ILE A 12 -5.50 14.49 -28.56
N THR A 13 -5.82 13.79 -29.64
CA THR A 13 -6.24 14.42 -30.90
C THR A 13 -7.71 14.78 -30.82
N GLY A 14 -8.02 16.07 -30.86
CA GLY A 14 -9.33 16.57 -31.23
C GLY A 14 -9.14 17.80 -32.09
N GLY A 15 -9.97 17.95 -33.12
CA GLY A 15 -9.94 19.09 -34.01
C GLY A 15 -10.26 20.36 -33.24
N ASN A 16 -9.69 21.47 -33.67
CA ASN A 16 -9.97 22.79 -33.15
C ASN A 16 -11.47 23.08 -33.32
N PRO A 17 -12.24 23.28 -32.24
CA PRO A 17 -13.69 23.53 -32.33
C PRO A 17 -14.07 24.77 -33.18
N SER A 18 -13.09 25.66 -33.43
CA SER A 18 -13.25 26.86 -34.25
C SER A 18 -12.88 26.66 -35.72
N ASP A 19 -12.34 25.49 -36.10
CA ASP A 19 -11.97 25.14 -37.48
C ASP A 19 -12.81 23.92 -37.94
N PRO A 20 -13.81 24.14 -38.80
CA PRO A 20 -14.68 23.07 -39.30
C PRO A 20 -13.96 21.98 -40.09
N GLU A 21 -12.88 22.31 -40.82
CA GLU A 21 -12.12 21.31 -41.60
C GLU A 21 -11.19 20.51 -40.69
N ASP A 22 -10.63 21.14 -39.66
CA ASP A 22 -9.86 20.45 -38.62
C ASP A 22 -10.75 19.54 -37.75
N MET A 23 -11.94 19.99 -37.37
CA MET A 23 -12.96 19.16 -36.70
C MET A 23 -13.42 17.97 -37.55
N LYS A 24 -13.40 18.12 -38.87
CA LYS A 24 -13.75 17.05 -39.81
C LYS A 24 -12.59 16.07 -40.01
N ALA A 25 -11.36 16.57 -40.02
CA ALA A 25 -10.14 15.76 -40.11
C ALA A 25 -9.84 15.02 -38.78
N TYR A 26 -10.18 15.64 -37.66
CA TYR A 26 -9.97 15.13 -36.30
C TYR A 26 -11.26 15.35 -35.47
N PRO A 27 -12.26 14.47 -35.55
CA PRO A 27 -13.54 14.65 -34.87
C PRO A 27 -13.43 14.48 -33.35
N GLY A 28 -12.88 15.49 -32.66
CA GLY A 28 -12.70 15.54 -31.22
C GLY A 28 -11.84 14.41 -30.63
N CYS A 29 -11.48 14.54 -29.36
CA CYS A 29 -10.93 13.42 -28.58
C CYS A 29 -11.96 12.97 -27.55
N VAL A 30 -12.16 11.65 -27.46
CA VAL A 30 -12.87 11.03 -26.36
C VAL A 30 -11.88 10.24 -25.53
N LEU A 31 -11.83 10.52 -24.23
CA LEU A 31 -11.08 9.74 -23.26
C LEU A 31 -12.05 8.80 -22.53
N ILE A 32 -11.94 7.50 -22.81
CA ILE A 32 -12.66 6.46 -22.07
C ILE A 32 -11.75 5.96 -20.95
N ASN A 33 -12.14 6.24 -19.72
CA ASN A 33 -11.45 5.77 -18.53
C ASN A 33 -12.09 4.48 -18.02
N VAL A 34 -11.31 3.40 -17.91
CA VAL A 34 -11.80 2.10 -17.45
C VAL A 34 -11.00 1.64 -16.22
N PRO A 35 -11.19 2.27 -15.05
CA PRO A 35 -10.46 1.87 -13.85
C PRO A 35 -10.96 0.53 -13.31
N LYS A 36 -10.02 -0.27 -12.78
CA LYS A 36 -10.34 -1.43 -11.96
C LYS A 36 -10.68 -0.96 -10.54
N PHE A 37 -11.81 -1.41 -10.01
CA PHE A 37 -12.26 -1.04 -8.67
C PHE A 37 -11.39 -1.72 -7.60
N LYS A 38 -10.59 -0.95 -6.88
CA LYS A 38 -9.67 -1.52 -5.88
C LYS A 38 -9.31 -0.53 -4.78
N VAL A 39 -9.03 -1.03 -3.58
CA VAL A 39 -8.34 -0.23 -2.56
C VAL A 39 -6.93 0.13 -3.08
N HIS A 40 -6.31 1.21 -2.60
CA HIS A 40 -4.95 1.62 -2.98
C HIS A 40 -4.05 1.64 -1.74
N ALA A 41 -2.72 1.74 -1.80
CA ALA A 41 -1.87 1.77 -0.59
C ALA A 41 -1.63 3.16 0.02
N ILE A 42 -2.15 4.21 -0.61
CA ILE A 42 -1.82 5.61 -0.27
C ILE A 42 -3.11 6.44 -0.26
N ALA A 43 -3.76 6.64 -1.41
CA ALA A 43 -5.13 7.18 -1.46
C ALA A 43 -6.17 6.15 -0.94
N LEU A 44 -7.38 6.61 -0.61
CA LEU A 44 -8.50 5.75 -0.18
C LEU A 44 -8.68 4.52 -1.08
N PHE A 45 -8.76 4.73 -2.40
CA PHE A 45 -8.95 3.70 -3.40
C PHE A 45 -8.43 4.11 -4.79
N THR A 46 -8.28 3.15 -5.70
CA THR A 46 -8.06 3.44 -7.12
C THR A 46 -9.39 3.33 -7.86
N ASN A 47 -9.87 4.47 -8.33
CA ASN A 47 -11.01 4.53 -9.23
C ASN A 47 -10.79 5.63 -10.30
N ILE A 48 -11.76 6.47 -10.64
CA ILE A 48 -11.67 7.41 -11.75
C ILE A 48 -10.59 8.46 -11.51
N ILE A 49 -10.69 9.19 -10.39
CA ILE A 49 -9.79 10.29 -10.05
C ILE A 49 -8.36 9.76 -9.88
N LYS A 50 -8.18 8.64 -9.19
CA LYS A 50 -6.84 8.05 -9.04
C LYS A 50 -6.29 7.58 -10.39
N ASN A 51 -7.06 6.78 -11.14
CA ASN A 51 -6.56 6.14 -12.36
C ASN A 51 -6.13 7.18 -13.39
N LEU A 52 -6.92 8.24 -13.58
CA LEU A 52 -6.52 9.36 -14.44
C LEU A 52 -5.44 10.21 -13.79
N GLY A 53 -5.66 10.56 -12.52
CA GLY A 53 -4.84 11.48 -11.74
C GLY A 53 -3.39 11.04 -11.57
N ILE A 54 -3.12 9.75 -11.66
CA ILE A 54 -1.73 9.25 -11.69
C ILE A 54 -1.40 8.71 -13.08
N GLY A 55 -2.32 8.03 -13.77
CA GLY A 55 -2.08 7.36 -15.05
C GLY A 55 -1.70 8.28 -16.21
N LEU A 56 -2.07 9.57 -16.15
CA LEU A 56 -1.80 10.54 -17.21
C LEU A 56 -0.44 11.22 -17.12
N TYR A 57 0.24 11.17 -15.97
CA TYR A 57 1.63 11.60 -15.87
C TYR A 57 2.53 10.72 -16.76
N PRO A 58 3.46 11.29 -17.55
CA PRO A 58 4.38 10.52 -18.36
C PRO A 58 5.45 9.87 -17.46
N MET A 59 5.86 8.64 -17.80
CA MET A 59 6.98 7.97 -17.10
C MET A 59 8.34 8.45 -17.62
N GLN A 60 8.45 8.77 -18.91
CA GLN A 60 9.69 9.15 -19.59
C GLN A 60 9.58 10.58 -20.14
N TYR A 61 9.52 11.55 -19.24
CA TYR A 61 9.64 12.96 -19.59
C TYR A 61 10.79 13.57 -18.80
N SER A 62 11.65 14.31 -19.49
CA SER A 62 12.71 15.10 -18.90
C SER A 62 12.65 16.51 -19.49
N SER A 63 12.51 17.51 -18.62
CA SER A 63 12.63 18.91 -19.03
C SER A 63 14.08 19.34 -19.23
N GLU A 64 15.03 18.64 -18.58
CA GLU A 64 16.48 18.90 -18.69
C GLU A 64 17.17 18.08 -19.81
N GLY A 65 16.45 17.18 -20.48
CA GLY A 65 17.03 16.19 -21.39
C GLY A 65 17.58 14.94 -20.70
N ASP A 66 18.13 14.02 -21.49
CA ASP A 66 18.65 12.72 -21.02
C ASP A 66 17.65 11.90 -20.18
N TYR A 67 18.16 11.06 -19.29
CA TYR A 67 17.40 10.16 -18.42
C TYR A 67 17.13 10.77 -17.03
N LYS A 68 16.95 12.09 -16.97
CA LYS A 68 16.60 12.85 -15.77
C LYS A 68 15.09 13.07 -15.71
N TRP A 69 14.35 12.02 -15.39
CA TRP A 69 12.91 12.02 -15.51
C TRP A 69 12.21 12.89 -14.45
N ASP A 70 11.38 13.84 -14.85
CA ASP A 70 10.73 14.81 -13.95
C ASP A 70 9.73 14.16 -12.97
N TYR A 71 9.09 13.07 -13.39
CA TYR A 71 7.97 12.46 -12.66
C TYR A 71 8.23 11.04 -12.17
N ALA A 72 9.30 10.40 -12.63
CA ALA A 72 9.55 8.97 -12.41
C ALA A 72 11.00 8.71 -12.01
N GLY A 73 11.23 7.65 -11.25
CA GLY A 73 12.56 7.22 -10.84
C GLY A 73 12.89 5.81 -11.31
N PRO A 74 14.19 5.44 -11.30
CA PRO A 74 15.31 6.29 -10.90
C PRO A 74 15.83 7.19 -12.04
N HIS A 75 16.66 8.17 -11.70
CA HIS A 75 17.42 8.97 -12.68
C HIS A 75 18.53 8.15 -13.34
N ASN A 76 19.05 8.65 -14.46
CA ASN A 76 20.21 8.12 -15.18
C ASN A 76 20.03 6.67 -15.66
N THR A 77 18.79 6.26 -15.92
CA THR A 77 18.47 4.97 -16.53
C THR A 77 17.41 5.10 -17.61
N THR A 78 17.56 4.30 -18.66
CA THR A 78 16.55 4.13 -19.72
C THR A 78 15.29 3.41 -19.22
N ILE A 79 15.43 2.56 -18.20
CA ILE A 79 14.34 1.74 -17.66
C ILE A 79 13.78 2.43 -16.42
N VAL A 80 12.72 3.20 -16.64
CA VAL A 80 11.95 3.84 -15.57
C VAL A 80 11.19 2.80 -14.74
N GLY A 81 11.21 2.96 -13.42
CA GLY A 81 10.53 2.04 -12.51
C GLY A 81 9.12 2.51 -12.14
N MET A 82 9.03 3.61 -11.40
CA MET A 82 7.77 4.11 -10.84
C MET A 82 7.68 5.62 -10.98
N LYS A 83 6.47 6.18 -10.86
CA LYS A 83 6.22 7.63 -10.75
C LYS A 83 6.68 8.19 -9.41
N SER A 84 7.85 7.82 -8.93
CA SER A 84 8.29 8.10 -7.56
C SER A 84 8.52 9.59 -7.25
N TYR A 85 8.55 10.46 -8.26
CA TYR A 85 8.88 11.89 -8.07
C TYR A 85 7.68 12.83 -8.16
N ILE A 86 6.48 12.31 -8.44
CA ILE A 86 5.27 13.09 -8.14
C ILE A 86 5.00 13.06 -6.63
N PRO A 87 4.50 14.14 -6.03
CA PRO A 87 4.16 14.14 -4.61
C PRO A 87 3.09 13.10 -4.30
N HIS A 88 3.47 12.09 -3.50
CA HIS A 88 2.57 11.04 -2.98
C HIS A 88 2.12 11.29 -1.53
N GLN A 89 2.69 12.30 -0.89
CA GLN A 89 2.40 12.74 0.49
C GLN A 89 2.62 14.26 0.57
N VAL A 90 2.08 14.90 1.60
CA VAL A 90 2.20 16.36 1.79
C VAL A 90 3.67 16.76 1.97
N TRP A 91 4.42 16.07 2.83
CA TRP A 91 5.83 16.37 3.11
C TRP A 91 6.77 15.50 2.27
N VAL A 92 7.42 16.07 1.27
CA VAL A 92 8.30 15.35 0.34
C VAL A 92 9.76 15.58 0.74
N SER A 93 10.51 14.51 1.01
CA SER A 93 11.94 14.60 1.28
C SER A 93 12.75 14.86 0.01
N ASP A 94 13.79 15.68 0.10
CA ASP A 94 14.81 15.79 -0.95
C ASP A 94 15.74 14.56 -0.89
N ILE A 95 15.88 13.85 -2.01
CA ILE A 95 16.69 12.63 -2.12
C ILE A 95 18.04 12.99 -2.74
N ASP A 96 19.13 12.54 -2.13
CA ASP A 96 20.43 12.48 -2.77
C ASP A 96 20.47 11.30 -3.74
N TRP A 97 20.70 11.60 -5.01
CA TRP A 97 20.67 10.61 -6.08
C TRP A 97 21.87 9.67 -6.07
N GLU A 98 22.99 10.06 -5.45
CA GLU A 98 24.18 9.22 -5.36
C GLU A 98 24.03 8.18 -4.26
N SER A 99 23.75 8.61 -3.03
CA SER A 99 23.51 7.71 -1.90
C SER A 99 22.14 7.03 -1.94
N SER A 100 21.19 7.58 -2.68
CA SER A 100 19.75 7.23 -2.63
C SER A 100 19.11 7.47 -1.27
N LEU A 101 19.68 8.32 -0.42
CA LEU A 101 19.18 8.66 0.91
C LEU A 101 18.52 10.05 0.96
N PRO A 102 17.59 10.29 1.89
CA PRO A 102 17.08 11.63 2.15
C PRO A 102 18.22 12.54 2.60
N LYS A 103 18.29 13.77 2.08
CA LYS A 103 19.26 14.76 2.55
C LYS A 103 18.89 15.29 3.92
N ARG A 104 19.89 15.74 4.67
CA ARG A 104 19.72 16.40 5.98
C ARG A 104 20.48 17.72 6.05
N ASP A 105 20.02 18.62 6.91
CA ASP A 105 20.75 19.84 7.27
C ASP A 105 21.91 19.54 8.24
N ALA A 106 22.62 20.59 8.68
CA ALA A 106 23.77 20.46 9.57
C ALA A 106 23.37 19.98 10.98
N GLU A 107 22.11 20.21 11.37
CA GLU A 107 21.51 19.80 12.64
C GLU A 107 20.99 18.36 12.59
N GLY A 108 20.98 17.72 11.41
CA GLY A 108 20.55 16.35 11.21
C GLY A 108 19.04 16.19 10.95
N ASN A 109 18.32 17.27 10.66
CA ASN A 109 16.91 17.21 10.26
C ASN A 109 16.79 16.93 8.75
N TYR A 110 15.75 16.18 8.36
CA TYR A 110 15.50 15.91 6.94
C TYR A 110 15.12 17.18 6.18
N LEU A 111 15.70 17.34 4.99
CA LEU A 111 15.31 18.41 4.08
C LEU A 111 13.97 18.05 3.42
N ILE A 112 12.90 18.69 3.86
CA ILE A 112 11.53 18.41 3.46
C ILE A 112 10.87 19.62 2.78
N LYS A 113 9.99 19.33 1.82
CA LYS A 113 9.16 20.33 1.11
C LYS A 113 7.69 20.02 1.30
N LYS A 114 6.91 21.00 1.75
CA LYS A 114 5.44 20.89 1.80
C LYS A 114 4.84 21.04 0.40
N THR A 115 3.94 20.12 0.06
CA THR A 115 3.19 20.07 -1.20
C THR A 115 1.70 19.86 -0.90
N GLY A 116 0.86 19.74 -1.92
CA GLY A 116 -0.53 19.30 -1.79
C GLY A 116 -0.71 17.77 -1.82
N GLY A 117 0.38 17.00 -1.81
CA GLY A 117 0.37 15.54 -1.77
C GLY A 117 -0.30 14.87 -2.96
N ILE A 118 -0.65 13.59 -2.80
CA ILE A 118 -1.22 12.77 -3.88
C ILE A 118 -2.56 13.32 -4.37
N ILE A 119 -3.39 13.87 -3.47
CA ILE A 119 -4.70 14.41 -3.82
C ILE A 119 -4.57 15.58 -4.80
N ALA A 120 -3.71 16.56 -4.49
CA ALA A 120 -3.48 17.67 -5.41
C ALA A 120 -2.82 17.20 -6.72
N THR A 121 -1.90 16.23 -6.67
CA THR A 121 -1.29 15.63 -7.88
C THR A 121 -2.35 15.06 -8.80
N MET A 122 -3.29 14.27 -8.25
CA MET A 122 -4.38 13.67 -9.04
C MET A 122 -5.30 14.73 -9.65
N ILE A 123 -5.65 15.75 -8.88
CA ILE A 123 -6.58 16.80 -9.33
C ILE A 123 -5.94 17.72 -10.36
N ASP A 124 -4.68 18.11 -10.19
CA ASP A 124 -4.00 19.07 -11.07
C ASP A 124 -3.87 18.51 -12.51
N ILE A 125 -3.54 17.23 -12.68
CA ILE A 125 -3.45 16.63 -14.03
C ILE A 125 -4.82 16.47 -14.68
N ILE A 126 -5.85 16.06 -13.92
CA ILE A 126 -7.21 15.93 -14.48
C ILE A 126 -7.71 17.32 -14.89
N LYS A 127 -7.46 18.35 -14.08
CA LYS A 127 -7.83 19.72 -14.42
C LYS A 127 -7.14 20.20 -15.70
N ALA A 128 -5.85 19.91 -15.86
CA ALA A 128 -5.11 20.23 -17.08
C ALA A 128 -5.75 19.58 -18.31
N VAL A 129 -6.14 18.30 -18.21
CA VAL A 129 -6.78 17.55 -19.29
C VAL A 129 -8.19 18.07 -19.59
N THR A 130 -9.02 18.33 -18.58
CA THR A 130 -10.36 18.91 -18.75
C THR A 130 -10.30 20.25 -19.48
N ASN A 131 -9.29 21.08 -19.19
CA ASN A 131 -9.11 22.38 -19.85
C ASN A 131 -8.80 22.28 -21.35
N LEU A 132 -8.44 21.09 -21.86
CA LEU A 132 -8.28 20.84 -23.30
C LEU A 132 -9.61 20.56 -24.02
N GLY A 133 -10.74 20.56 -23.31
CA GLY A 133 -12.07 20.34 -23.91
C GLY A 133 -12.34 18.88 -24.30
N ILE A 134 -11.60 17.93 -23.73
CA ILE A 134 -11.73 16.50 -24.02
C ILE A 134 -12.99 15.96 -23.35
N PHE A 135 -13.83 15.28 -24.13
CA PHE A 135 -14.96 14.57 -23.55
C PHE A 135 -14.46 13.32 -22.82
N MET A 136 -14.79 13.21 -21.53
CA MET A 136 -14.40 12.08 -20.69
C MET A 136 -15.62 11.22 -20.35
N PHE A 137 -15.47 9.90 -20.51
CA PHE A 137 -16.47 8.90 -20.14
C PHE A 137 -15.82 7.87 -19.23
N HIS A 138 -16.50 7.47 -18.16
CA HIS A 138 -15.92 6.61 -17.14
C HIS A 138 -16.73 5.32 -16.95
N ILE A 139 -16.04 4.18 -16.98
CA ILE A 139 -16.61 2.84 -16.81
C ILE A 139 -15.79 2.10 -15.75
N VAL A 140 -16.29 2.02 -14.53
CA VAL A 140 -15.62 1.34 -13.43
C VAL A 140 -15.91 -0.15 -13.48
N ASP A 141 -14.86 -0.95 -13.63
CA ASP A 141 -14.94 -2.42 -13.51
C ASP A 141 -14.90 -2.80 -12.02
N GLY A 142 -16.09 -3.03 -11.46
CA GLY A 142 -16.30 -3.55 -10.10
C GLY A 142 -16.79 -5.00 -10.09
N ILE A 143 -16.58 -5.77 -11.15
CA ILE A 143 -17.04 -7.18 -11.20
C ILE A 143 -16.24 -8.01 -10.20
N GLU A 144 -14.92 -7.88 -10.27
CA GLU A 144 -13.96 -8.39 -9.30
C GLU A 144 -13.18 -7.23 -8.70
N ALA A 145 -13.60 -6.75 -7.54
CA ALA A 145 -12.87 -5.71 -6.82
C ALA A 145 -11.58 -6.28 -6.22
N ILE A 146 -10.51 -5.49 -6.16
CA ILE A 146 -9.25 -5.93 -5.52
C ILE A 146 -9.16 -5.32 -4.12
N ASN A 147 -8.97 -6.18 -3.12
CA ASN A 147 -8.88 -5.85 -1.71
C ASN A 147 -7.52 -6.24 -1.11
N VAL A 148 -7.19 -5.72 0.08
CA VAL A 148 -6.00 -6.05 0.91
C VAL A 148 -4.66 -5.56 0.35
N ASP A 149 -4.38 -5.78 -0.92
CA ASP A 149 -3.13 -5.36 -1.57
C ASP A 149 -3.36 -5.06 -3.06
N HIS A 150 -3.07 -3.84 -3.50
CA HIS A 150 -3.26 -3.45 -4.89
C HIS A 150 -2.01 -3.62 -5.78
N GLN A 151 -0.87 -4.07 -5.23
CA GLN A 151 0.43 -4.20 -5.90
C GLN A 151 0.67 -5.55 -6.59
N GLY A 152 -0.32 -6.46 -6.56
CA GLY A 152 -0.28 -7.73 -7.30
C GLY A 152 -0.64 -8.96 -6.47
N GLY A 153 -0.61 -8.87 -5.13
CA GLY A 153 -1.02 -9.93 -4.20
C GLY A 153 -2.47 -9.83 -3.72
N GLY A 154 -3.25 -8.89 -4.24
CA GLY A 154 -4.59 -8.59 -3.76
C GLY A 154 -5.60 -9.71 -3.85
N LEU A 155 -6.48 -9.75 -2.86
CA LEU A 155 -7.64 -10.62 -2.88
C LEU A 155 -8.65 -10.09 -3.90
N ARG A 156 -8.97 -10.92 -4.90
CA ARG A 156 -10.05 -10.63 -5.84
C ARG A 156 -11.39 -11.02 -5.21
N THR A 157 -12.30 -10.06 -5.17
CA THR A 157 -13.58 -10.19 -4.50
C THR A 157 -14.70 -9.96 -5.51
N GLN A 158 -15.59 -10.94 -5.63
CA GLN A 158 -16.71 -10.89 -6.57
C GLN A 158 -17.81 -9.97 -6.02
N GLU A 159 -17.88 -8.76 -6.55
CA GLU A 159 -18.91 -7.76 -6.21
C GLU A 159 -19.98 -7.69 -7.32
N GLY A 160 -19.63 -8.00 -8.57
CA GLY A 160 -20.58 -8.07 -9.68
C GLY A 160 -21.10 -6.73 -10.18
N MET A 161 -20.41 -5.61 -9.85
CA MET A 161 -20.87 -4.26 -10.16
C MET A 161 -20.15 -3.66 -11.37
N VAL A 162 -20.86 -2.86 -12.15
CA VAL A 162 -20.27 -1.96 -13.14
C VAL A 162 -20.88 -0.59 -12.93
N PHE A 163 -20.03 0.42 -12.72
CA PHE A 163 -20.48 1.81 -12.55
C PHE A 163 -20.10 2.63 -13.77
N VAL A 164 -21.00 3.50 -14.21
CA VAL A 164 -20.79 4.35 -15.38
C VAL A 164 -21.20 5.76 -15.05
N GLY A 165 -20.39 6.74 -15.47
CA GLY A 165 -20.73 8.15 -15.30
C GLY A 165 -19.86 9.10 -16.09
N LEU A 166 -20.37 10.33 -16.23
CA LEU A 166 -19.68 11.45 -16.88
C LEU A 166 -18.99 12.38 -15.88
N ASP A 167 -19.53 12.47 -14.67
CA ASP A 167 -18.98 13.28 -13.60
C ASP A 167 -18.01 12.41 -12.77
N PRO A 168 -16.70 12.69 -12.78
CA PRO A 168 -15.71 11.86 -12.10
C PRO A 168 -15.88 11.90 -10.58
N VAL A 169 -16.32 13.03 -10.01
CA VAL A 169 -16.48 13.18 -8.56
C VAL A 169 -17.73 12.42 -8.09
N ALA A 170 -18.84 12.59 -8.79
CA ALA A 170 -20.10 11.94 -8.46
C ALA A 170 -19.99 10.41 -8.58
N THR A 171 -19.31 9.94 -9.63
CA THR A 171 -19.13 8.50 -9.88
C THR A 171 -18.17 7.87 -8.88
N ASP A 172 -17.04 8.51 -8.57
CA ASP A 172 -16.13 7.99 -7.55
C ASP A 172 -16.77 8.02 -6.15
N LEU A 173 -17.52 9.07 -5.81
CA LEU A 173 -18.22 9.15 -4.52
C LEU A 173 -19.24 8.01 -4.36
N LEU A 174 -20.00 7.69 -5.41
CA LEU A 174 -20.91 6.53 -5.43
C LEU A 174 -20.14 5.23 -5.17
N CYS A 175 -19.03 5.03 -5.89
CA CYS A 175 -18.23 3.81 -5.76
C CYS A 175 -17.60 3.71 -4.36
N ALA A 176 -17.07 4.80 -3.82
CA ALA A 176 -16.45 4.82 -2.49
C ALA A 176 -17.48 4.52 -1.40
N ARG A 177 -18.68 5.10 -1.49
CA ARG A 177 -19.80 4.81 -0.59
C ARG A 177 -20.27 3.36 -0.66
N TYR A 178 -20.21 2.72 -1.84
CA TYR A 178 -20.49 1.29 -1.96
C TYR A 178 -19.37 0.42 -1.34
N MET A 179 -18.10 0.69 -1.67
CA MET A 179 -16.95 -0.13 -1.24
C MET A 179 -16.72 -0.07 0.28
N PHE A 180 -16.85 1.11 0.88
CA PHE A 180 -16.53 1.34 2.28
C PHE A 180 -17.77 1.42 3.19
N SER A 181 -18.90 0.88 2.73
CA SER A 181 -20.12 0.72 3.54
C SER A 181 -20.62 -0.72 3.44
N ASN A 182 -20.49 -1.46 4.54
CA ASN A 182 -21.11 -2.76 4.74
C ASN A 182 -22.27 -2.69 5.76
N VAL A 183 -22.74 -1.47 6.07
CA VAL A 183 -23.82 -1.18 7.01
C VAL A 183 -25.05 -0.67 6.24
N PRO A 184 -26.24 -1.27 6.41
CA PRO A 184 -27.46 -0.81 5.74
C PRO A 184 -27.87 0.63 6.13
N LEU A 185 -28.55 1.35 5.23
CA LEU A 185 -28.99 2.73 5.44
C LEU A 185 -29.73 2.96 6.77
N LYS A 186 -30.64 2.05 7.16
CA LYS A 186 -31.41 2.21 8.41
C LYS A 186 -30.50 2.23 9.64
N GLU A 187 -29.43 1.44 9.62
CA GLU A 187 -28.47 1.35 10.71
C GLU A 187 -27.45 2.49 10.63
N SER A 188 -26.99 2.86 9.44
CA SER A 188 -26.07 3.98 9.27
C SER A 188 -26.63 5.30 9.81
N LEU A 189 -27.94 5.54 9.59
CA LEU A 189 -28.66 6.70 10.13
C LEU A 189 -28.75 6.70 11.67
N LYS A 190 -28.61 5.55 12.33
CA LYS A 190 -28.60 5.44 13.80
C LYS A 190 -27.20 5.63 14.37
N VAL A 191 -26.19 5.02 13.74
CA VAL A 191 -24.80 5.05 14.20
C VAL A 191 -24.25 6.48 14.20
N LYS A 192 -24.59 7.28 13.19
CA LYS A 192 -24.21 8.71 13.08
C LYS A 192 -22.73 8.97 13.39
N LEU A 193 -21.82 8.30 12.70
CA LEU A 193 -20.43 8.75 12.68
C LEU A 193 -20.40 10.09 11.91
N GLU A 194 -20.06 11.17 12.60
CA GLU A 194 -19.94 12.52 12.05
C GLU A 194 -18.52 12.75 11.51
N GLY A 195 -18.38 13.44 10.38
CA GLY A 195 -17.11 13.96 9.88
C GLY A 195 -16.89 13.80 8.37
N GLY A 196 -16.24 14.80 7.77
CA GLY A 196 -15.76 14.76 6.39
C GLY A 196 -16.85 14.73 5.31
N THR A 197 -16.53 14.11 4.17
CA THR A 197 -17.32 14.19 2.93
C THR A 197 -18.44 13.14 2.80
N ALA A 198 -18.61 12.29 3.82
CA ALA A 198 -19.30 11.01 3.67
C ALA A 198 -20.12 10.57 4.88
N ASP A 199 -20.63 11.52 5.66
CA ASP A 199 -21.61 11.28 6.73
C ASP A 199 -22.61 10.16 6.35
N GLY A 200 -22.76 9.16 7.23
CA GLY A 200 -23.77 8.10 7.06
C GLY A 200 -23.36 6.89 6.20
N PHE A 201 -22.06 6.67 6.00
CA PHE A 201 -21.49 5.45 5.38
C PHE A 201 -20.47 4.75 6.30
N PRO A 202 -20.90 4.27 7.48
CA PRO A 202 -20.03 3.52 8.37
C PRO A 202 -19.74 2.13 7.80
N GLN A 203 -18.59 1.60 8.18
CA GLN A 203 -18.18 0.22 7.98
C GLN A 203 -18.17 -0.48 9.34
N SER A 204 -18.82 -1.64 9.46
CA SER A 204 -18.65 -2.55 10.59
C SER A 204 -17.24 -3.13 10.57
N VAL A 205 -16.54 -2.97 11.69
CA VAL A 205 -15.13 -3.32 11.90
C VAL A 205 -14.94 -3.99 13.27
N PRO A 206 -13.90 -4.81 13.46
CA PRO A 206 -13.53 -5.27 14.79
C PRO A 206 -12.94 -4.12 15.62
N ILE A 207 -13.39 -3.97 16.87
CA ILE A 207 -12.86 -3.03 17.85
C ILE A 207 -12.14 -3.83 18.94
N PRO A 208 -10.80 -3.80 18.99
CA PRO A 208 -10.02 -4.47 20.02
C PRO A 208 -10.28 -3.83 21.37
N ILE A 209 -10.57 -4.63 22.40
CA ILE A 209 -10.73 -4.15 23.77
C ILE A 209 -9.97 -5.06 24.74
N ARG A 210 -9.58 -4.52 25.89
CA ARG A 210 -9.00 -5.34 26.96
C ARG A 210 -10.06 -6.25 27.59
N ASP A 211 -9.73 -7.52 27.71
CA ASP A 211 -10.50 -8.52 28.46
C ASP A 211 -9.54 -9.34 29.33
N GLY A 212 -9.40 -8.92 30.59
CA GLY A 212 -8.40 -9.43 31.51
C GLY A 212 -6.98 -9.21 30.98
N ASN A 213 -6.28 -10.30 30.70
CA ASN A 213 -4.93 -10.28 30.12
C ASN A 213 -4.95 -10.33 28.58
N ASN A 214 -6.09 -10.59 27.94
CA ASN A 214 -6.17 -10.64 26.48
C ASN A 214 -6.67 -9.31 25.92
N ILE A 215 -6.43 -9.12 24.63
CA ILE A 215 -7.10 -8.10 23.83
C ILE A 215 -8.03 -8.84 22.87
N ILE A 216 -9.33 -8.54 22.87
CA ILE A 216 -10.34 -9.28 22.09
C ILE A 216 -11.09 -8.36 21.13
N SER A 217 -11.54 -8.90 20.01
CA SER A 217 -12.39 -8.17 19.07
C SER A 217 -13.83 -8.11 19.56
N THR A 218 -14.40 -6.91 19.59
CA THR A 218 -15.84 -6.66 19.63
C THR A 218 -16.31 -6.05 18.32
N GLU A 219 -17.62 -5.98 18.07
CA GLU A 219 -18.15 -5.29 16.90
C GLU A 219 -18.25 -3.78 17.15
N GLY A 220 -17.88 -2.99 16.16
CA GLY A 220 -18.12 -1.55 16.14
C GLY A 220 -18.05 -0.99 14.72
N TYR A 221 -17.95 0.32 14.61
CA TYR A 221 -18.03 1.02 13.33
C TYR A 221 -16.85 1.95 13.12
N ASP A 222 -16.35 2.06 11.89
CA ASP A 222 -15.41 3.10 11.46
C ASP A 222 -15.92 3.77 10.17
N CYS A 223 -15.33 4.88 9.76
CA CYS A 223 -15.70 5.62 8.55
C CYS A 223 -14.44 6.14 7.83
N PRO A 224 -13.78 5.33 6.98
CA PRO A 224 -12.62 5.79 6.22
C PRO A 224 -12.95 6.99 5.31
N LEU A 225 -14.17 7.04 4.76
CA LEU A 225 -14.59 8.14 3.90
C LEU A 225 -14.61 9.51 4.60
N ALA A 226 -14.81 9.54 5.94
CA ALA A 226 -14.76 10.78 6.72
C ALA A 226 -13.36 11.42 6.74
N ARG A 227 -12.32 10.63 6.44
CA ARG A 227 -10.91 11.02 6.48
C ARG A 227 -10.33 11.31 5.09
N ASP A 228 -11.14 11.22 4.04
CA ASP A 228 -10.72 11.49 2.66
C ASP A 228 -11.31 12.82 2.14
N PHE A 229 -10.42 13.73 1.74
CA PHE A 229 -10.78 15.04 1.19
C PHE A 229 -10.69 15.10 -0.34
N THR A 230 -10.51 13.96 -1.03
CA THR A 230 -10.32 13.92 -2.48
C THR A 230 -11.53 14.50 -3.21
N PHE A 231 -12.74 14.12 -2.81
CA PHE A 231 -13.97 14.54 -3.47
C PHE A 231 -14.25 16.03 -3.29
N GLU A 232 -14.08 16.54 -2.07
CA GLU A 232 -14.29 17.96 -1.75
C GLU A 232 -13.30 18.84 -2.51
N ARG A 233 -12.03 18.45 -2.55
CA ARG A 233 -11.01 19.19 -3.30
C ARG A 233 -11.26 19.12 -4.80
N ALA A 234 -11.69 17.98 -5.33
CA ALA A 234 -12.00 17.84 -6.75
C ALA A 234 -13.21 18.70 -7.16
N GLU A 235 -14.26 18.74 -6.36
CA GLU A 235 -15.42 19.62 -6.57
C GLU A 235 -15.02 21.10 -6.48
N LYS A 236 -14.28 21.51 -5.44
CA LYS A 236 -13.75 22.89 -5.30
C LYS A 236 -12.89 23.32 -6.49
N ARG A 237 -12.25 22.38 -7.18
CA ARG A 237 -11.42 22.62 -8.38
C ARG A 237 -12.23 22.52 -9.67
N GLY A 238 -13.53 22.29 -9.58
CA GLY A 238 -14.47 22.23 -10.69
C GLY A 238 -14.28 21.01 -11.59
N LEU A 239 -13.96 19.85 -11.00
CA LEU A 239 -13.86 18.59 -11.74
C LEU A 239 -15.20 17.84 -11.83
N GLY A 240 -16.15 18.15 -10.94
CA GLY A 240 -17.42 17.44 -10.84
C GLY A 240 -18.18 17.88 -9.60
N LYS A 241 -19.20 17.11 -9.19
CA LYS A 241 -20.05 17.40 -8.04
C LYS A 241 -20.08 16.26 -7.03
N MET A 242 -20.13 16.60 -5.74
CA MET A 242 -20.30 15.65 -4.63
C MET A 242 -21.78 15.26 -4.42
N SER A 243 -22.50 15.05 -5.51
CA SER A 243 -23.90 14.62 -5.46
C SER A 243 -24.23 13.78 -6.68
N TYR A 244 -25.09 12.79 -6.49
CA TYR A 244 -25.53 11.90 -7.55
C TYR A 244 -26.95 11.40 -7.31
N HIS A 245 -27.58 11.00 -8.40
CA HIS A 245 -28.73 10.12 -8.41
C HIS A 245 -28.39 8.94 -9.33
N ALA A 246 -28.18 7.76 -8.77
CA ALA A 246 -27.88 6.57 -9.55
C ALA A 246 -29.17 5.88 -10.02
N LYS A 247 -29.14 5.36 -11.25
CA LYS A 247 -30.11 4.41 -11.79
C LYS A 247 -29.32 3.29 -12.45
N GLY A 248 -29.78 2.06 -12.27
CA GLY A 248 -29.15 0.88 -12.83
C GLY A 248 -30.13 -0.27 -12.96
N TYR A 249 -29.60 -1.44 -13.30
CA TYR A 249 -30.39 -2.65 -13.46
C TYR A 249 -29.61 -3.85 -12.93
N ASP A 250 -30.24 -4.63 -12.07
CA ASP A 250 -29.71 -5.93 -11.67
C ASP A 250 -30.24 -7.00 -12.62
N THR A 251 -29.34 -7.57 -13.41
CA THR A 251 -29.68 -8.63 -14.39
C THR A 251 -29.98 -9.97 -13.75
N LEU A 252 -29.57 -10.22 -12.49
CA LEU A 252 -29.82 -11.48 -11.79
C LEU A 252 -31.22 -11.53 -11.18
N THR A 253 -31.68 -10.40 -10.64
CA THR A 253 -32.99 -10.27 -10.01
C THR A 253 -34.03 -9.58 -10.87
N ASP A 254 -33.67 -9.21 -12.11
CA ASP A 254 -34.51 -8.52 -13.07
C ASP A 254 -35.18 -7.26 -12.46
N SER A 255 -34.38 -6.47 -11.72
CA SER A 255 -34.88 -5.39 -10.87
C SER A 255 -34.15 -4.07 -11.09
N PRO A 256 -34.86 -2.93 -11.11
CA PRO A 256 -34.22 -1.62 -11.22
C PRO A 256 -33.47 -1.27 -9.93
N ILE A 257 -32.25 -0.75 -10.09
CA ILE A 257 -31.43 -0.22 -9.00
C ILE A 257 -31.58 1.31 -8.96
N ILE A 258 -31.73 1.86 -7.76
CA ILE A 258 -31.73 3.30 -7.51
C ILE A 258 -30.78 3.64 -6.36
N SER A 259 -30.42 4.92 -6.24
CA SER A 259 -29.80 5.43 -5.01
C SER A 259 -30.80 6.13 -4.10
N LEU A 260 -30.77 5.86 -2.80
CA LEU A 260 -31.49 6.60 -1.76
C LEU A 260 -30.51 7.07 -0.67
N LYS A 261 -30.45 8.39 -0.44
CA LYS A 261 -29.47 9.00 0.49
C LYS A 261 -28.02 8.53 0.24
N GLY A 262 -27.70 8.27 -1.03
CA GLY A 262 -26.40 7.77 -1.49
C GLY A 262 -26.20 6.24 -1.39
N HIS A 263 -27.05 5.49 -0.69
CA HIS A 263 -27.02 4.02 -0.69
C HIS A 263 -27.65 3.47 -1.97
N LEU A 264 -27.10 2.39 -2.52
CA LEU A 264 -27.71 1.67 -3.64
C LEU A 264 -28.74 0.67 -3.14
N GLY A 265 -29.79 0.43 -3.90
CA GLY A 265 -30.82 -0.52 -3.52
C GLY A 265 -31.93 -0.66 -4.55
N PHE A 266 -32.89 -1.50 -4.24
CA PHE A 266 -34.13 -1.69 -5.00
C PHE A 266 -35.34 -1.29 -4.16
N VAL A 267 -36.42 -0.90 -4.83
CA VAL A 267 -37.71 -0.64 -4.17
C VAL A 267 -38.62 -1.83 -4.39
N LYS A 268 -39.05 -2.48 -3.31
CA LYS A 268 -39.99 -3.59 -3.32
C LYS A 268 -41.13 -3.30 -2.36
N ASN A 269 -42.37 -3.32 -2.84
CA ASN A 269 -43.57 -3.02 -2.03
C ASN A 269 -43.41 -1.71 -1.22
N GLU A 270 -43.00 -0.63 -1.89
CA GLU A 270 -42.75 0.70 -1.30
C GLU A 270 -41.61 0.76 -0.25
N ASN A 271 -40.87 -0.34 -0.05
CA ASN A 271 -39.74 -0.39 0.87
C ASN A 271 -38.42 -0.41 0.09
N PHE A 272 -37.47 0.41 0.53
CA PHE A 272 -36.10 0.38 0.04
C PHE A 272 -35.33 -0.77 0.70
N SER A 273 -34.64 -1.56 -0.11
CA SER A 273 -33.74 -2.61 0.33
C SER A 273 -32.34 -2.32 -0.21
N ASP A 274 -31.38 -2.18 0.68
CA ASP A 274 -30.00 -1.86 0.35
C ASP A 274 -29.31 -2.97 -0.44
N ILE A 275 -28.41 -2.56 -1.34
CA ILE A 275 -27.36 -3.37 -1.92
C ILE A 275 -26.05 -2.90 -1.27
N ILE A 276 -25.52 -3.73 -0.37
CA ILE A 276 -24.28 -3.48 0.37
C ILE A 276 -23.26 -4.58 0.09
N THR A 277 -21.97 -4.26 0.17
CA THR A 277 -20.94 -5.28 0.21
C THR A 277 -20.94 -5.98 1.57
N LYS A 278 -20.58 -7.27 1.60
CA LYS A 278 -20.32 -8.03 2.83
C LYS A 278 -18.84 -8.00 3.24
N ILE A 279 -18.03 -7.27 2.48
CA ILE A 279 -16.58 -7.39 2.52
C ILE A 279 -16.02 -6.19 3.26
N LEU A 280 -15.09 -6.47 4.18
CA LEU A 280 -14.30 -5.42 4.80
C LEU A 280 -13.17 -5.04 3.84
N PHE A 281 -13.33 -3.91 3.16
CA PHE A 281 -12.31 -3.35 2.28
C PHE A 281 -11.29 -2.52 3.07
N TYR A 282 -10.00 -2.82 2.86
CA TYR A 282 -8.85 -2.11 3.43
C TYR A 282 -7.57 -2.47 2.64
N ASP A 283 -6.48 -1.73 2.83
CA ASP A 283 -5.16 -2.08 2.29
C ASP A 283 -4.13 -2.22 3.43
N THR A 284 -3.30 -3.28 3.35
CA THR A 284 -2.35 -3.65 4.42
C THR A 284 -1.26 -2.61 4.65
N PHE A 285 -0.98 -1.75 3.67
CA PHE A 285 0.04 -0.70 3.77
C PHE A 285 -0.48 0.57 4.45
N LYS A 286 -1.81 0.71 4.59
CA LYS A 286 -2.48 1.87 5.22
C LYS A 286 -3.60 1.47 6.18
N LEU A 287 -3.45 0.34 6.85
CA LEU A 287 -4.44 -0.16 7.80
C LEU A 287 -4.84 0.87 8.88
N PRO A 288 -3.92 1.69 9.45
CA PRO A 288 -4.30 2.73 10.42
C PRO A 288 -5.16 3.88 9.86
N TRP A 289 -5.22 4.05 8.53
CA TRP A 289 -6.10 5.03 7.89
C TRP A 289 -7.46 4.39 7.58
N ASP A 290 -7.46 3.15 7.08
CA ASP A 290 -8.66 2.43 6.68
C ASP A 290 -9.50 1.96 7.86
N LEU A 291 -8.83 1.41 8.88
CA LEU A 291 -9.42 0.85 10.09
C LEU A 291 -8.89 1.58 11.33
N GLN A 292 -8.87 2.90 11.29
CA GLN A 292 -8.29 3.75 12.33
C GLN A 292 -8.82 3.43 13.73
N ARG A 293 -10.14 3.25 13.88
CA ARG A 293 -10.71 2.91 15.18
C ARG A 293 -10.24 1.55 15.67
N THR A 294 -10.14 0.56 14.80
CA THR A 294 -9.56 -0.76 15.12
C THR A 294 -8.13 -0.61 15.63
N ILE A 295 -7.29 0.14 14.91
CA ILE A 295 -5.87 0.29 15.25
C ILE A 295 -5.65 1.12 16.52
N PHE A 296 -6.36 2.23 16.67
CA PHE A 296 -6.21 3.09 17.86
C PHE A 296 -6.63 2.37 19.13
N ASN A 297 -7.70 1.57 19.08
CA ASN A 297 -8.12 0.77 20.22
C ASN A 297 -7.13 -0.39 20.50
N TYR A 298 -6.52 -0.98 19.47
CA TYR A 298 -5.42 -1.95 19.67
C TYR A 298 -4.22 -1.31 20.37
N LEU A 299 -3.72 -0.17 19.87
CA LEU A 299 -2.58 0.52 20.47
C LEU A 299 -2.87 0.95 21.91
N ALA A 300 -4.07 1.49 22.18
CA ALA A 300 -4.47 1.86 23.53
C ALA A 300 -4.56 0.64 24.47
N ALA A 301 -5.10 -0.48 24.01
CA ALA A 301 -5.17 -1.70 24.80
C ALA A 301 -3.78 -2.29 25.11
N VAL A 302 -2.85 -2.20 24.14
CA VAL A 302 -1.44 -2.55 24.35
C VAL A 302 -0.78 -1.62 25.36
N ASP A 303 -0.97 -0.30 25.23
CA ASP A 303 -0.41 0.68 26.18
C ASP A 303 -0.88 0.41 27.61
N GLU A 304 -2.16 0.06 27.79
CA GLU A 304 -2.72 -0.32 29.09
C GLU A 304 -2.17 -1.65 29.64
N LEU A 305 -1.81 -2.58 28.76
CA LEU A 305 -1.37 -3.93 29.11
C LEU A 305 0.12 -4.02 29.38
N GLU A 306 0.93 -3.33 28.58
CA GLU A 306 2.39 -3.40 28.56
C GLU A 306 3.06 -2.15 29.16
N GLY A 307 2.29 -1.11 29.47
CA GLY A 307 2.81 0.16 30.00
C GLY A 307 3.60 0.97 28.97
N THR A 308 3.28 0.79 27.69
CA THR A 308 3.89 1.52 26.56
C THR A 308 3.18 2.85 26.30
N LYS A 309 3.67 3.59 25.29
CA LYS A 309 3.10 4.86 24.81
C LYS A 309 2.96 4.86 23.28
N LEU A 310 2.63 3.71 22.71
CA LEU A 310 2.58 3.50 21.27
C LEU A 310 1.49 4.33 20.60
N MET A 311 0.35 4.53 21.27
CA MET A 311 -0.71 5.41 20.75
C MET A 311 -0.24 6.87 20.69
N GLU A 312 0.40 7.34 21.76
CA GLU A 312 0.99 8.68 21.83
C GLU A 312 2.08 8.85 20.75
N GLU A 313 2.99 7.88 20.62
CA GLU A 313 4.04 7.87 19.60
C GLU A 313 3.47 7.85 18.17
N PHE A 314 2.42 7.06 17.92
CA PHE A 314 1.76 7.00 16.62
C PHE A 314 1.18 8.35 16.21
N LEU A 315 0.43 9.00 17.10
CA LEU A 315 -0.14 10.33 16.84
C LEU A 315 0.95 11.38 16.66
N GLN A 316 2.03 11.35 17.45
CA GLN A 316 3.17 12.26 17.25
C GLN A 316 3.78 12.19 15.85
N TYR A 317 3.77 11.01 15.22
CA TYR A 317 4.25 10.83 13.86
C TYR A 317 3.26 11.27 12.79
N PHE A 318 2.00 10.90 12.93
CA PHE A 318 1.03 10.96 11.84
C PHE A 318 -0.11 11.93 12.03
N ASP A 319 -0.47 12.32 13.25
CA ASP A 319 -1.50 13.35 13.49
C ASP A 319 -0.85 14.73 13.35
N GLU A 320 -0.96 15.31 12.16
CA GLU A 320 -0.16 16.48 11.82
C GLU A 320 -0.73 17.78 12.39
N ASP A 321 -2.04 17.83 12.67
CA ASP A 321 -2.75 18.97 13.25
C ASP A 321 -3.21 18.78 14.71
N ASN A 322 -3.03 17.58 15.28
CA ASN A 322 -3.34 17.20 16.67
C ASN A 322 -4.84 17.16 16.99
N ASP A 323 -5.69 16.83 16.01
CA ASP A 323 -7.13 16.68 16.22
C ASP A 323 -7.54 15.25 16.67
N GLY A 324 -6.58 14.32 16.73
CA GLY A 324 -6.78 12.93 17.10
C GLY A 324 -7.26 12.04 15.95
N VAL A 325 -7.27 12.54 14.71
CA VAL A 325 -7.67 11.84 13.50
C VAL A 325 -6.53 11.89 12.48
N VAL A 326 -6.14 10.73 11.94
CA VAL A 326 -5.13 10.67 10.87
C VAL A 326 -5.82 10.51 9.51
N THR A 327 -5.67 11.51 8.65
CA THR A 327 -6.33 11.61 7.34
C THR A 327 -5.47 11.05 6.21
N TYR A 328 -6.05 10.83 5.01
CA TYR A 328 -5.28 10.36 3.84
C TYR A 328 -4.31 11.39 3.25
N GLU A 329 -4.12 12.53 3.93
CA GLU A 329 -3.07 13.49 3.59
C GLU A 329 -1.87 13.42 4.54
N GLU A 330 -2.05 12.74 5.66
CA GLU A 330 -1.11 12.70 6.76
C GLU A 330 -0.38 11.37 6.77
N PHE A 331 0.85 11.41 6.26
CA PHE A 331 1.74 10.25 6.15
C PHE A 331 3.06 10.47 6.89
N GLY A 332 3.10 11.49 7.74
CA GLY A 332 4.26 11.88 8.51
C GLY A 332 5.03 13.04 7.88
N LYS A 333 5.69 13.81 8.76
CA LYS A 333 6.42 15.03 8.38
C LYS A 333 7.85 14.76 7.88
N ASN A 334 8.37 13.56 8.08
CA ASN A 334 9.75 13.22 7.74
C ASN A 334 9.96 12.88 6.25
N GLY A 335 8.89 12.57 5.53
CA GLY A 335 8.98 12.23 4.12
C GLY A 335 9.23 10.75 3.82
N SER A 336 8.90 9.84 4.74
CA SER A 336 9.14 8.40 4.60
C SER A 336 8.56 7.77 3.33
N THR A 337 7.39 8.22 2.85
CA THR A 337 6.76 7.69 1.63
C THR A 337 7.59 7.99 0.37
N THR A 338 8.21 9.17 0.29
CA THR A 338 9.09 9.57 -0.81
C THR A 338 10.30 8.64 -0.89
N PHE A 339 10.94 8.39 0.24
CA PHE A 339 12.08 7.46 0.32
C PHE A 339 11.68 6.03 -0.07
N MET A 340 10.55 5.53 0.46
CA MET A 340 10.03 4.22 0.10
C MET A 340 9.74 4.09 -1.40
N LEU A 341 9.09 5.09 -2.02
CA LEU A 341 8.77 5.07 -3.44
C LEU A 341 10.02 5.21 -4.32
N HIS A 342 11.04 5.93 -3.88
CA HIS A 342 12.33 5.99 -4.56
C HIS A 342 12.98 4.60 -4.61
N LEU A 343 13.07 3.91 -3.48
CA LEU A 343 13.59 2.54 -3.42
C LEU A 343 12.75 1.56 -4.25
N ALA A 344 11.42 1.66 -4.20
CA ALA A 344 10.53 0.86 -5.01
C ALA A 344 10.73 1.13 -6.52
N GLY A 345 10.94 2.39 -6.91
CA GLY A 345 11.31 2.76 -8.27
C GLY A 345 12.61 2.08 -8.74
N ILE A 346 13.64 2.07 -7.89
CA ILE A 346 14.90 1.35 -8.17
C ILE A 346 14.66 -0.17 -8.32
N MET A 347 13.86 -0.77 -7.44
CA MET A 347 13.52 -2.19 -7.51
C MET A 347 12.79 -2.54 -8.83
N VAL A 348 11.77 -1.77 -9.20
CA VAL A 348 11.01 -2.01 -10.44
C VAL A 348 11.88 -1.81 -11.67
N SER A 349 12.71 -0.75 -11.69
CA SER A 349 13.69 -0.52 -12.75
C SER A 349 14.67 -1.70 -12.89
N SER A 350 15.17 -2.21 -11.77
CA SER A 350 16.07 -3.37 -11.75
C SER A 350 15.40 -4.63 -12.25
N SER A 351 14.11 -4.83 -11.93
CA SER A 351 13.32 -5.95 -12.43
C SER A 351 13.06 -5.89 -13.93
N GLY A 352 13.04 -4.68 -14.51
CA GLY A 352 12.95 -4.50 -15.96
C GLY A 352 14.26 -4.79 -16.73
N LYS A 353 15.41 -4.88 -16.04
CA LYS A 353 16.71 -5.17 -16.67
C LYS A 353 16.88 -6.66 -16.95
N ASP A 354 16.83 -7.46 -15.91
CA ASP A 354 17.01 -8.91 -15.95
C ASP A 354 16.57 -9.55 -14.63
N ARG A 355 16.52 -10.88 -14.60
CA ARG A 355 16.06 -11.64 -13.44
C ARG A 355 16.97 -11.54 -12.22
N LEU A 356 18.29 -11.54 -12.40
CA LEU A 356 19.24 -11.45 -11.28
C LEU A 356 19.14 -10.06 -10.63
N SER A 357 19.03 -9.02 -11.46
CA SER A 357 18.77 -7.65 -11.04
C SER A 357 17.45 -7.51 -10.28
N SER A 358 16.41 -8.28 -10.64
CA SER A 358 15.14 -8.30 -9.89
C SER A 358 15.33 -8.82 -8.45
N LEU A 359 16.02 -9.95 -8.28
CA LEU A 359 16.28 -10.54 -6.95
C LEU A 359 17.10 -9.59 -6.05
N LYS A 360 18.16 -9.00 -6.62
CA LYS A 360 19.00 -8.02 -5.92
C LYS A 360 18.26 -6.73 -5.59
N GLY A 361 17.41 -6.27 -6.52
CA GLY A 361 16.60 -5.07 -6.34
C GLY A 361 15.60 -5.19 -5.19
N TYR A 362 14.90 -6.34 -5.10
CA TYR A 362 13.99 -6.61 -3.98
C TYR A 362 14.75 -6.68 -2.66
N PHE A 363 15.86 -7.45 -2.63
CA PHE A 363 16.70 -7.57 -1.44
C PHE A 363 17.14 -6.19 -0.92
N LYS A 364 17.74 -5.37 -1.78
CA LYS A 364 18.21 -4.02 -1.43
C LYS A 364 17.09 -3.12 -0.92
N MET A 365 15.91 -3.15 -1.56
CA MET A 365 14.76 -2.34 -1.10
C MET A 365 14.37 -2.73 0.32
N MET A 366 14.19 -4.03 0.57
CA MET A 366 13.71 -4.52 1.86
C MET A 366 14.74 -4.33 2.97
N THR A 367 16.03 -4.56 2.72
CA THR A 367 17.09 -4.29 3.71
C THR A 367 17.22 -2.82 4.01
N SER A 368 17.16 -1.94 2.99
CA SER A 368 17.20 -0.49 3.19
C SER A 368 16.03 -0.02 4.03
N MET A 369 14.80 -0.46 3.72
CA MET A 369 13.61 -0.09 4.49
C MET A 369 13.65 -0.57 5.95
N TYR A 370 14.41 -1.63 6.25
CA TYR A 370 14.64 -2.09 7.62
C TYR A 370 15.76 -1.30 8.31
N ARG A 371 16.92 -1.21 7.66
CA ARG A 371 18.14 -0.59 8.17
C ARG A 371 17.89 0.84 8.61
N TYR A 372 17.08 1.60 7.87
CA TYR A 372 16.79 3.00 8.16
C TYR A 372 15.58 3.21 9.08
N ARG A 373 15.18 2.20 9.88
CA ARG A 373 14.17 2.35 10.96
C ARG A 373 14.78 2.77 12.29
N ASP A 374 16.07 2.53 12.47
CA ASP A 374 16.80 2.83 13.70
C ASP A 374 18.17 3.38 13.34
N LYS A 375 18.51 4.51 13.96
CA LYS A 375 19.82 5.16 13.88
C LYS A 375 20.99 4.24 14.23
N GLN A 376 20.78 3.28 15.13
CA GLN A 376 21.82 2.36 15.57
C GLN A 376 22.09 1.24 14.54
N HIS A 377 21.18 1.01 13.60
CA HIS A 377 21.33 -0.05 12.60
C HIS A 377 22.11 0.40 11.35
N ASN A 378 22.50 1.67 11.24
CA ASN A 378 23.15 2.17 10.03
C ASN A 378 24.22 3.23 10.33
N PRO A 379 25.34 3.20 9.57
CA PRO A 379 26.44 4.13 9.77
C PRO A 379 26.06 5.58 9.46
N ASP A 380 25.02 5.77 8.63
CA ASP A 380 24.54 7.07 8.22
C ASP A 380 23.67 7.74 9.31
N ASN A 381 23.34 7.06 10.41
CA ASN A 381 22.52 7.60 11.51
C ASN A 381 21.12 8.10 11.04
N HIS A 382 20.48 7.36 10.14
CA HIS A 382 19.12 7.61 9.62
C HIS A 382 18.06 6.77 10.35
N ASP A 383 16.86 7.31 10.48
CA ASP A 383 15.65 6.67 11.04
C ASP A 383 14.38 7.00 10.23
N ILE A 384 14.52 7.37 8.95
CA ILE A 384 13.43 7.81 8.07
C ILE A 384 12.25 6.80 7.99
N MET A 385 12.50 5.52 8.26
CA MET A 385 11.48 4.47 8.23
C MET A 385 10.90 4.12 9.60
N LYS A 386 11.30 4.81 10.69
CA LYS A 386 10.87 4.50 12.06
C LYS A 386 9.35 4.50 12.20
N GLU A 387 8.69 5.58 11.78
CA GLU A 387 7.23 5.73 11.86
C GLU A 387 6.47 4.62 11.10
N ARG A 388 7.02 4.13 9.98
CA ARG A 388 6.44 3.04 9.18
C ARG A 388 6.56 1.66 9.84
N SER A 389 7.47 1.50 10.80
CA SER A 389 7.56 0.26 11.57
C SER A 389 6.31 0.04 12.44
N LEU A 390 5.74 1.11 13.01
CA LEU A 390 4.50 1.06 13.79
C LEU A 390 3.31 0.64 12.92
N THR A 391 3.19 1.21 11.71
CA THR A 391 2.12 0.86 10.78
C THR A 391 2.19 -0.62 10.38
N ASN A 392 3.41 -1.13 10.15
CA ASN A 392 3.63 -2.54 9.81
C ASN A 392 3.26 -3.50 10.96
N ALA A 393 3.65 -3.15 12.20
CA ALA A 393 3.29 -3.91 13.39
C ALA A 393 1.76 -4.02 13.56
N CYS A 394 1.02 -2.93 13.34
CA CYS A 394 -0.44 -2.93 13.37
C CYS A 394 -1.06 -3.85 12.31
N SER A 395 -0.52 -3.85 11.09
CA SER A 395 -0.99 -4.75 10.03
C SER A 395 -0.76 -6.23 10.35
N ILE A 396 0.38 -6.54 10.96
CA ILE A 396 0.67 -7.90 11.44
C ILE A 396 -0.27 -8.29 12.58
N ALA A 397 -0.51 -7.38 13.54
CA ALA A 397 -1.43 -7.61 14.65
C ALA A 397 -2.83 -8.01 14.15
N PHE A 398 -3.33 -7.28 13.16
CA PHE A 398 -4.63 -7.56 12.56
C PHE A 398 -4.65 -8.87 11.77
N ALA A 399 -3.57 -9.21 11.07
CA ALA A 399 -3.47 -10.47 10.35
C ALA A 399 -3.47 -11.67 11.31
N ILE A 400 -2.63 -11.63 12.36
CA ILE A 400 -2.49 -12.76 13.27
C ILE A 400 -3.67 -12.89 14.25
N SER A 401 -4.35 -11.78 14.58
CA SER A 401 -5.59 -11.86 15.38
C SER A 401 -6.70 -12.63 14.67
N ARG A 402 -6.65 -12.71 13.33
CA ARG A 402 -7.63 -13.40 12.49
C ARG A 402 -7.24 -14.82 12.11
N MET A 403 -6.14 -15.34 12.64
CA MET A 403 -5.77 -16.75 12.43
C MET A 403 -6.87 -17.69 12.93
N ALA A 404 -7.03 -18.83 12.24
CA ALA A 404 -8.03 -19.84 12.60
C ALA A 404 -7.69 -20.62 13.88
N MET A 405 -6.43 -20.53 14.33
CA MET A 405 -5.93 -21.15 15.55
C MET A 405 -5.63 -20.08 16.59
N GLU A 406 -5.70 -20.47 17.86
CA GLU A 406 -5.30 -19.63 18.98
C GLU A 406 -3.93 -20.09 19.46
N VAL A 407 -3.00 -19.15 19.65
CA VAL A 407 -1.60 -19.42 19.99
C VAL A 407 -1.18 -18.57 21.17
N PRO A 408 -0.45 -19.13 22.15
CA PRO A 408 0.14 -18.34 23.23
C PRO A 408 1.14 -17.32 22.70
N ASP A 409 1.12 -16.12 23.28
CA ASP A 409 2.15 -15.12 23.06
C ASP A 409 3.44 -15.52 23.81
N PRO A 410 4.58 -15.73 23.11
CA PRO A 410 5.81 -16.16 23.76
C PRO A 410 6.52 -15.02 24.50
N PHE A 411 6.14 -13.76 24.27
CA PHE A 411 6.78 -12.59 24.84
C PHE A 411 6.03 -12.00 26.03
N THR A 412 4.70 -12.17 26.06
CA THR A 412 3.87 -11.64 27.15
C THR A 412 3.02 -12.77 27.77
N PRO A 413 3.38 -13.25 28.98
CA PRO A 413 2.72 -14.39 29.61
C PRO A 413 1.22 -14.20 29.80
N GLY A 414 0.45 -15.23 29.46
CA GLY A 414 -1.02 -15.26 29.66
C GLY A 414 -1.82 -14.55 28.57
N ILE A 415 -1.17 -13.98 27.55
CA ILE A 415 -1.81 -13.49 26.33
C ILE A 415 -1.92 -14.63 25.32
N MET A 416 -3.03 -14.65 24.60
CA MET A 416 -3.25 -15.50 23.44
C MET A 416 -3.61 -14.61 22.23
N TYR A 417 -3.23 -15.03 21.03
CA TYR A 417 -3.63 -14.37 19.79
C TYR A 417 -4.24 -15.37 18.79
N GLY A 418 -5.03 -14.85 17.84
CA GLY A 418 -5.83 -15.64 16.90
C GLY A 418 -7.28 -15.80 17.33
N LYS A 419 -8.15 -16.22 16.41
CA LYS A 419 -9.62 -16.31 16.60
C LYS A 419 -10.27 -15.06 17.18
N GLY A 420 -9.80 -13.88 16.77
CA GLY A 420 -10.27 -12.58 17.24
C GLY A 420 -9.54 -12.02 18.45
N LYS A 421 -8.61 -12.78 19.05
CA LYS A 421 -7.69 -12.28 20.09
C LYS A 421 -6.46 -11.65 19.47
N TRP A 422 -6.05 -10.51 20.00
CA TRP A 422 -4.95 -9.70 19.49
C TRP A 422 -3.67 -9.94 20.26
N PRO A 423 -2.52 -9.88 19.58
CA PRO A 423 -1.20 -10.15 20.15
C PRO A 423 -0.65 -9.03 21.05
N SER A 424 0.46 -9.31 21.76
CA SER A 424 1.35 -8.27 22.26
C SER A 424 1.99 -7.47 21.13
N PHE A 425 2.51 -6.28 21.40
CA PHE A 425 3.24 -5.55 20.38
C PHE A 425 4.55 -6.26 19.99
N LYS A 426 5.22 -6.87 20.96
CA LYS A 426 6.52 -7.51 20.77
C LYS A 426 6.48 -8.70 19.79
N ILE A 427 5.45 -9.55 19.84
CA ILE A 427 5.30 -10.63 18.86
C ILE A 427 5.06 -10.07 17.44
N THR A 428 4.39 -8.93 17.30
CA THR A 428 4.16 -8.32 15.97
C THR A 428 5.45 -7.81 15.35
N GLN A 429 6.36 -7.25 16.16
CA GLN A 429 7.69 -6.87 15.73
C GLN A 429 8.53 -8.09 15.32
N PHE A 430 8.50 -9.15 16.16
CA PHE A 430 9.20 -10.40 15.87
C PHE A 430 8.73 -11.05 14.56
N VAL A 431 7.41 -11.19 14.39
CA VAL A 431 6.82 -11.73 13.15
C VAL A 431 7.12 -10.82 11.96
N GLY A 432 7.17 -9.50 12.14
CA GLY A 432 7.48 -8.56 11.07
C GLY A 432 8.90 -8.68 10.53
N THR A 433 9.88 -8.81 11.43
CA THR A 433 11.27 -9.07 11.04
C THR A 433 11.43 -10.47 10.47
N GLY A 434 10.75 -11.48 11.03
CA GLY A 434 10.72 -12.83 10.47
C GLY A 434 10.13 -12.89 9.05
N ASN A 435 9.05 -12.14 8.78
CA ASN A 435 8.46 -12.02 7.44
C ASN A 435 9.41 -11.35 6.45
N LEU A 436 10.23 -10.38 6.88
CA LEU A 436 11.28 -9.81 6.04
C LEU A 436 12.32 -10.87 5.66
N ILE A 437 12.84 -11.60 6.64
CA ILE A 437 13.92 -12.58 6.45
C ILE A 437 13.44 -13.78 5.64
N TYR A 438 12.28 -14.33 6.01
CA TYR A 438 11.80 -15.64 5.59
C TYR A 438 10.48 -15.61 4.81
N GLY A 439 9.78 -14.48 4.71
CA GLY A 439 8.54 -14.34 3.94
C GLY A 439 7.27 -14.72 4.72
N TYR A 440 6.12 -14.52 4.07
CA TYR A 440 4.79 -14.82 4.63
C TYR A 440 4.61 -16.32 4.85
N GLY A 441 4.80 -16.76 6.09
CA GLY A 441 4.84 -18.16 6.50
C GLY A 441 5.67 -18.37 7.76
N PHE A 442 6.54 -17.41 8.08
CA PHE A 442 7.24 -17.37 9.36
C PHE A 442 6.25 -17.40 10.55
N PRO A 443 6.54 -18.16 11.63
CA PRO A 443 7.74 -18.96 11.90
C PRO A 443 7.67 -20.42 11.44
N PHE A 444 6.68 -20.80 10.63
CA PHE A 444 6.40 -22.19 10.25
C PHE A 444 7.04 -22.60 8.92
N SER A 445 7.19 -21.66 7.99
CA SER A 445 7.76 -21.92 6.67
C SER A 445 8.51 -20.72 6.11
N ILE A 446 9.38 -20.97 5.13
CA ILE A 446 10.04 -19.93 4.34
C ILE A 446 9.28 -19.80 3.02
N ALA A 447 8.93 -18.57 2.65
CA ALA A 447 8.23 -18.23 1.41
C ALA A 447 9.05 -17.23 0.57
N PHE A 448 8.81 -17.27 -0.74
CA PHE A 448 9.28 -16.25 -1.68
C PHE A 448 8.15 -15.25 -1.98
N PRO A 449 8.42 -13.93 -2.07
CA PRO A 449 9.72 -13.28 -1.88
C PRO A 449 10.09 -13.06 -0.40
N SER A 450 11.38 -13.12 -0.09
CA SER A 450 12.00 -12.83 1.22
C SER A 450 13.51 -12.62 1.07
N LEU A 451 14.23 -12.11 2.08
CA LEU A 451 15.69 -11.98 1.99
C LEU A 451 16.35 -13.33 1.70
N TYR A 452 15.95 -14.38 2.43
CA TYR A 452 16.46 -15.73 2.23
C TYR A 452 16.10 -16.28 0.85
N GLY A 453 14.82 -16.19 0.45
CA GLY A 453 14.36 -16.71 -0.83
C GLY A 453 15.05 -16.05 -2.03
N ASN A 454 15.28 -14.73 -1.96
CA ASN A 454 15.98 -14.01 -3.03
C ASN A 454 17.48 -14.38 -3.09
N ALA A 455 18.16 -14.48 -1.94
CA ALA A 455 19.56 -14.91 -1.90
C ALA A 455 19.71 -16.35 -2.42
N LEU A 456 18.85 -17.27 -1.98
CA LEU A 456 18.84 -18.66 -2.46
C LEU A 456 18.68 -18.73 -3.98
N PHE A 457 17.68 -18.07 -4.55
CA PHE A 457 17.46 -18.12 -6.00
C PHE A 457 18.57 -17.45 -6.80
N TYR A 458 19.22 -16.42 -6.25
CA TYR A 458 20.40 -15.85 -6.89
C TYR A 458 21.59 -16.81 -6.91
N ALA A 459 21.88 -17.45 -5.77
CA ALA A 459 22.92 -18.46 -5.67
C ALA A 459 22.62 -19.63 -6.62
N ASP A 460 21.40 -20.13 -6.64
CA ASP A 460 20.99 -21.24 -7.49
C ASP A 460 21.13 -20.92 -8.99
N LEU A 461 20.69 -19.73 -9.42
CA LEU A 461 20.82 -19.30 -10.82
C LEU A 461 22.29 -19.10 -11.24
N THR A 462 23.15 -18.65 -10.34
CA THR A 462 24.55 -18.33 -10.67
C THR A 462 25.53 -19.48 -10.44
N GLN A 463 25.18 -20.45 -9.60
CA GLN A 463 26.09 -21.52 -9.16
C GLN A 463 25.60 -22.92 -9.53
N ASN A 464 24.29 -23.10 -9.72
CA ASN A 464 23.66 -24.43 -9.86
C ASN A 464 22.71 -24.51 -11.06
N GLY A 465 22.77 -23.54 -11.99
CA GLY A 465 21.97 -23.57 -13.22
C GLY A 465 20.46 -23.39 -13.03
N GLY A 466 20.02 -22.91 -11.87
CA GLY A 466 18.61 -22.59 -11.63
C GLY A 466 17.70 -23.78 -11.32
N GLN A 467 18.23 -24.87 -10.76
CA GLN A 467 17.45 -26.10 -10.49
C GLN A 467 16.29 -25.89 -9.51
N TYR A 468 16.43 -24.97 -8.56
CA TYR A 468 15.39 -24.62 -7.60
C TYR A 468 14.57 -23.42 -8.09
N ALA A 469 15.22 -22.38 -8.59
CA ALA A 469 14.56 -21.15 -9.01
C ALA A 469 13.64 -21.36 -10.24
N GLY A 470 13.90 -22.39 -11.06
CA GLY A 470 13.14 -22.69 -12.27
C GLY A 470 13.30 -21.64 -13.38
N PRO A 471 12.71 -21.82 -14.57
CA PRO A 471 13.02 -20.97 -15.74
C PRO A 471 12.27 -19.63 -15.82
N ILE A 472 11.05 -19.48 -15.26
CA ILE A 472 10.22 -18.26 -15.46
C ILE A 472 9.45 -17.81 -14.21
N GLN A 473 8.87 -18.74 -13.43
CA GLN A 473 8.23 -18.44 -12.14
C GLN A 473 8.86 -19.28 -11.04
N PRO A 474 9.14 -18.69 -9.87
CA PRO A 474 9.67 -19.46 -8.74
C PRO A 474 8.62 -20.48 -8.31
N ASP A 475 9.02 -21.74 -8.31
CA ASP A 475 8.23 -22.79 -7.69
C ASP A 475 8.14 -22.50 -6.18
N LEU A 476 6.91 -22.32 -5.68
CA LEU A 476 6.65 -21.95 -4.28
C LEU A 476 7.20 -22.99 -3.29
N GLN A 477 7.44 -24.23 -3.72
CA GLN A 477 8.04 -25.28 -2.90
C GLN A 477 9.57 -25.38 -3.06
N ALA A 478 10.18 -24.61 -3.97
CA ALA A 478 11.61 -24.71 -4.25
C ALA A 478 12.48 -24.44 -3.04
N VAL A 479 12.11 -23.44 -2.22
CA VAL A 479 12.83 -23.12 -0.99
C VAL A 479 12.77 -24.29 0.00
N SER A 480 11.59 -24.86 0.20
CA SER A 480 11.41 -26.01 1.09
C SER A 480 12.15 -27.26 0.60
N ARG A 481 12.18 -27.49 -0.72
CA ARG A 481 12.95 -28.60 -1.32
C ARG A 481 14.45 -28.43 -1.07
N TYR A 482 15.01 -27.25 -1.38
CA TYR A 482 16.43 -26.97 -1.12
C TYR A 482 16.82 -27.27 0.34
N ILE A 483 16.02 -26.79 1.29
CA ILE A 483 16.27 -27.01 2.72
C ILE A 483 16.22 -28.50 3.07
N SER A 484 15.23 -29.23 2.54
CA SER A 484 15.11 -30.68 2.71
C SER A 484 16.34 -31.41 2.15
N ASP A 485 16.76 -31.08 0.94
CA ASP A 485 17.79 -31.81 0.21
C ASP A 485 19.17 -31.58 0.86
N VAL A 486 19.42 -30.36 1.35
CA VAL A 486 20.60 -30.05 2.19
C VAL A 486 20.53 -30.80 3.53
N ALA A 487 19.39 -30.80 4.20
CA ALA A 487 19.23 -31.46 5.50
C ALA A 487 19.42 -32.99 5.41
N LYS A 488 19.04 -33.60 4.28
CA LYS A 488 19.27 -35.03 4.00
C LYS A 488 20.68 -35.35 3.48
N GLY A 489 21.48 -34.33 3.17
CA GLY A 489 22.80 -34.48 2.56
C GLY A 489 22.77 -34.92 1.09
N GLU A 490 21.62 -34.77 0.42
CA GLU A 490 21.46 -35.08 -1.01
C GLU A 490 22.20 -34.07 -1.88
N VAL A 491 22.31 -32.82 -1.40
CA VAL A 491 23.09 -31.75 -2.03
C VAL A 491 23.98 -31.05 -1.00
N LYS A 492 25.09 -30.48 -1.46
CA LYS A 492 25.88 -29.54 -0.65
C LYS A 492 25.16 -28.18 -0.60
N PRO A 493 25.26 -27.44 0.52
CA PRO A 493 24.76 -26.06 0.56
C PRO A 493 25.39 -25.22 -0.55
N LEU A 494 24.57 -24.39 -1.21
CA LEU A 494 25.05 -23.40 -2.16
C LEU A 494 25.91 -22.36 -1.45
N ASP A 495 26.80 -21.70 -2.18
CA ASP A 495 27.74 -20.71 -1.64
C ASP A 495 27.06 -19.35 -1.50
N PHE A 496 26.22 -19.25 -0.47
CA PHE A 496 25.72 -17.99 0.06
C PHE A 496 25.59 -18.04 1.58
N ILE A 497 25.66 -16.87 2.22
CA ILE A 497 25.44 -16.71 3.65
C ILE A 497 24.55 -15.49 3.84
N LEU A 498 23.42 -15.67 4.53
CA LEU A 498 22.56 -14.58 5.01
C LEU A 498 22.82 -14.36 6.49
N TYR A 499 23.10 -13.11 6.86
CA TYR A 499 23.42 -12.71 8.23
C TYR A 499 22.17 -12.26 8.97
N VAL A 500 21.85 -12.89 10.10
CA VAL A 500 20.63 -12.62 10.90
C VAL A 500 20.93 -12.58 12.40
N PRO A 501 20.08 -11.92 13.21
CA PRO A 501 20.16 -12.01 14.66
C PRO A 501 19.91 -13.43 15.20
N GLU A 502 20.40 -13.72 16.40
CA GLU A 502 20.35 -15.06 17.02
C GLU A 502 18.91 -15.60 17.10
N GLU A 503 17.94 -14.77 17.45
CA GLU A 503 16.54 -15.14 17.60
C GLU A 503 15.86 -15.56 16.28
N TYR A 504 16.48 -15.27 15.13
CA TYR A 504 16.01 -15.69 13.80
C TYR A 504 16.87 -16.81 13.20
N SER A 505 17.82 -17.37 13.94
CA SER A 505 18.72 -18.44 13.44
C SER A 505 18.03 -19.79 13.22
N THR A 506 16.83 -19.96 13.77
CA THR A 506 16.05 -21.19 13.64
C THR A 506 14.61 -20.90 13.19
N LEU A 507 14.01 -21.87 12.52
CA LEU A 507 12.62 -21.86 12.10
C LEU A 507 11.92 -23.06 12.71
N SER A 508 10.91 -22.84 13.56
CA SER A 508 10.25 -23.91 14.32
C SER A 508 11.23 -24.85 15.06
N GLY A 509 12.33 -24.30 15.56
CA GLY A 509 13.38 -25.05 16.28
C GLY A 509 14.40 -25.78 15.40
N ALA A 510 14.24 -25.76 14.07
CA ALA A 510 15.21 -26.33 13.13
C ALA A 510 16.19 -25.27 12.62
N LYS A 511 17.46 -25.66 12.43
CA LYS A 511 18.47 -24.79 11.80
C LYS A 511 18.14 -24.61 10.32
N VAL A 512 18.20 -23.37 9.85
CA VAL A 512 18.06 -23.04 8.43
C VAL A 512 19.46 -23.05 7.80
N PRO A 513 19.69 -23.73 6.66
CA PRO A 513 21.00 -23.74 6.02
C PRO A 513 21.35 -22.34 5.49
N ASN A 514 22.65 -22.04 5.36
CA ASN A 514 23.16 -20.76 4.83
C ASN A 514 22.86 -19.52 5.69
N ILE A 515 22.66 -19.73 7.00
CA ILE A 515 22.49 -18.65 7.97
C ILE A 515 23.75 -18.52 8.84
N GLU A 516 24.19 -17.29 9.06
CA GLU A 516 25.18 -16.94 10.06
C GLU A 516 24.60 -15.93 11.06
N ILE A 517 24.84 -16.17 12.35
CA ILE A 517 24.39 -15.29 13.43
C ILE A 517 25.36 -14.11 13.53
N THR A 518 24.83 -12.90 13.62
CA THR A 518 25.64 -11.70 13.83
C THR A 518 24.90 -10.69 14.72
N ASP A 519 25.67 -9.94 15.50
CA ASP A 519 25.25 -8.72 16.21
C ASP A 519 25.82 -7.44 15.56
N ASP A 520 26.80 -7.58 14.65
CA ASP A 520 27.37 -6.46 13.87
C ASP A 520 26.31 -5.77 13.00
N PRO A 521 25.96 -4.49 13.27
CA PRO A 521 24.99 -3.73 12.49
C PRO A 521 25.33 -3.61 11.00
N LEU A 522 26.60 -3.65 10.63
CA LEU A 522 27.04 -3.56 9.23
C LEU A 522 26.82 -4.85 8.45
N LYS A 523 26.77 -6.00 9.14
CA LYS A 523 26.50 -7.31 8.53
C LYS A 523 25.03 -7.70 8.61
N MET A 524 24.29 -7.19 9.58
CA MET A 524 22.89 -7.57 9.80
C MET A 524 22.05 -7.40 8.53
N PHE A 525 21.34 -8.46 8.15
CA PHE A 525 20.50 -8.55 6.94
C PHE A 525 21.25 -8.34 5.62
N THR A 526 22.57 -8.53 5.61
CA THR A 526 23.35 -8.64 4.37
C THR A 526 23.42 -10.08 3.91
N ALA A 527 23.68 -10.28 2.62
CA ALA A 527 23.98 -11.60 2.06
C ALA A 527 25.34 -11.56 1.37
N SER A 528 26.14 -12.61 1.55
CA SER A 528 27.40 -12.80 0.82
C SER A 528 27.32 -14.02 -0.07
N PHE A 529 28.04 -13.99 -1.19
CA PHE A 529 28.07 -15.04 -2.22
C PHE A 529 29.50 -15.29 -2.67
N ARG A 530 29.75 -16.47 -3.26
CA ARG A 530 31.03 -16.80 -3.90
C ARG A 530 32.22 -16.60 -2.96
N ASN A 531 32.21 -17.23 -1.78
CA ASN A 531 33.24 -17.08 -0.75
C ASN A 531 33.50 -15.62 -0.34
N HIS A 532 32.42 -14.84 -0.21
CA HIS A 532 32.44 -13.41 0.14
C HIS A 532 33.01 -12.45 -0.94
N GLU A 533 33.11 -12.87 -2.20
CA GLU A 533 33.50 -11.99 -3.31
C GLU A 533 32.38 -10.99 -3.68
N GLU A 534 31.11 -11.35 -3.44
CA GLU A 534 29.97 -10.46 -3.67
C GLU A 534 29.14 -10.31 -2.38
N THR A 535 28.83 -9.06 -2.02
CA THR A 535 27.96 -8.72 -0.88
C THR A 535 26.76 -7.90 -1.33
N TRP A 536 25.59 -8.26 -0.81
CA TRP A 536 24.34 -7.52 -0.95
C TRP A 536 23.98 -6.90 0.40
N SER A 537 23.64 -5.62 0.41
CA SER A 537 23.40 -4.84 1.62
C SER A 537 22.22 -3.91 1.49
#